data_AF-A0A1T3F7W1-F1
#
_entry.id   AF-A0A1T3F7W1-F1
#
_cell.length_a   1.000
_cell.length_b   1.000
_cell.length_c   1.000
_cell.angle_alpha   90.00
_cell.angle_beta   90.00
_cell.angle_gamma   90.00
#
_symmetry.space_group_name_H-M   'P 1'
#
loop_
_entity.id
_entity.type
_entity.pdbx_description
1 polymer ?
#
loop_
_entity_poly.entity_id
_entity_poly.type
_entity_poly.pdbx_seq_one_letter_code
_entity_poly.pdbx_strand_id
1 'polypeptide(L)'
;MKNNFFIMIAIMLFICMSQLQAQSKRIFSGNFSSEGDVTAKGIMTMDLTQSGAKIEGVSVYKTNDGMLNTGMLSVNGYMKDNTGYIRFRDQRGNTVGDGSIVYQDASTIYFRQTTKVSALPAVAYLYKVTTNNNAMPDKEVANYAGKYSNEGDTTANGIISFEVSQAGSKIEGIANYKTFDQQLNTGILSVNGYVKEGVAYIRFRDQKGVVVADGALSMNDGNVIFRQTTLSNLLPHYAVMYR
;
A
#
# COMPACT_ATOMS: atom_id res chain seq x y z
N MET A 1 1.28 62.34 -16.67
CA MET A 1 1.40 60.88 -16.91
C MET A 1 2.51 60.23 -16.08
N LYS A 2 2.67 60.58 -14.78
CA LYS A 2 3.72 60.00 -13.91
C LYS A 2 3.17 59.10 -12.78
N ASN A 3 1.92 59.30 -12.36
CA ASN A 3 1.34 58.55 -11.22
C ASN A 3 0.79 57.16 -11.59
N ASN A 4 0.49 56.91 -12.87
CA ASN A 4 -0.05 55.61 -13.31
C ASN A 4 1.04 54.53 -13.46
N PHE A 5 2.32 54.94 -13.58
CA PHE A 5 3.44 54.02 -13.75
C PHE A 5 3.87 53.38 -12.43
N PHE A 6 3.73 54.10 -11.31
CA PHE A 6 4.07 53.59 -9.97
C PHE A 6 3.09 52.50 -9.49
N ILE A 7 1.81 52.59 -9.86
CA ILE A 7 0.78 51.63 -9.43
C ILE A 7 0.97 50.27 -10.13
N MET A 8 1.37 50.27 -11.41
CA MET A 8 1.66 49.04 -12.17
C MET A 8 2.85 48.25 -11.59
N ILE A 9 3.91 48.94 -11.13
CA ILE A 9 5.10 48.29 -10.56
C ILE A 9 4.80 47.65 -9.19
N ALA A 10 3.96 48.30 -8.37
CA ALA A 10 3.56 47.75 -7.08
C ALA A 10 2.70 46.48 -7.21
N ILE A 11 1.82 46.41 -8.22
CA ILE A 11 0.98 45.24 -8.49
C ILE A 11 1.84 44.07 -9.00
N MET A 12 2.82 44.32 -9.87
CA MET A 12 3.71 43.28 -10.39
C MET A 12 4.60 42.65 -9.30
N LEU A 13 5.07 43.45 -8.32
CA LEU A 13 5.82 42.96 -7.16
C LEU A 13 4.96 42.14 -6.19
N PHE A 14 3.68 42.50 -6.02
CA PHE A 14 2.74 41.74 -5.19
C PHE A 14 2.36 40.39 -5.81
N ILE A 15 2.26 40.31 -7.14
CA ILE A 15 2.00 39.06 -7.86
C ILE A 15 3.22 38.11 -7.79
N CYS A 16 4.44 38.66 -7.77
CA CYS A 16 5.65 37.83 -7.68
C CYS A 16 5.86 37.22 -6.28
N MET A 17 5.47 37.93 -5.21
CA MET A 17 5.55 37.39 -3.84
C MET A 17 4.45 36.37 -3.51
N SER A 18 3.27 36.47 -4.14
CA SER A 18 2.16 35.54 -3.90
C SER A 18 2.33 34.18 -4.59
N GLN A 19 3.24 34.05 -5.56
CA GLN A 19 3.56 32.78 -6.21
C GLN A 19 4.65 31.96 -5.48
N LEU A 20 5.37 32.55 -4.52
CA LEU A 20 6.38 31.81 -3.74
C LEU A 20 5.78 31.03 -2.56
N GLN A 21 4.50 31.24 -2.25
CA GLN A 21 3.88 30.80 -1.01
C GLN A 21 2.63 29.94 -1.26
N ALA A 22 2.76 28.86 -2.05
CA ALA A 22 1.70 27.85 -2.13
C ALA A 22 2.15 26.45 -2.61
N GLN A 23 3.45 26.15 -2.69
CA GLN A 23 3.86 24.75 -2.74
C GLN A 23 3.90 24.25 -1.30
N SER A 24 2.86 23.52 -0.87
CA SER A 24 2.87 22.88 0.44
C SER A 24 4.16 22.06 0.55
N LYS A 25 5.09 22.53 1.39
CA LYS A 25 6.36 21.83 1.61
C LYS A 25 6.01 20.44 2.11
N ARG A 26 6.20 19.41 1.28
CA ARG A 26 5.92 18.02 1.67
C ARG A 26 6.87 17.68 2.82
N ILE A 27 6.31 17.50 4.00
CA ILE A 27 7.05 17.12 5.20
C ILE A 27 6.81 15.64 5.48
N PHE A 28 7.85 14.90 5.85
CA PHE A 28 7.78 13.50 6.25
C PHE A 28 7.21 13.39 7.68
N SER A 29 5.92 13.70 7.81
CA SER A 29 5.20 13.64 9.08
C SER A 29 3.92 12.82 8.96
N GLY A 30 3.74 11.90 9.90
CA GLY A 30 2.60 11.00 10.02
C GLY A 30 2.99 9.53 10.05
N ASN A 31 1.95 8.70 10.09
CA ASN A 31 2.06 7.25 10.01
C ASN A 31 2.08 6.80 8.56
N PHE A 32 2.98 5.89 8.23
CA PHE A 32 3.13 5.29 6.92
C PHE A 32 3.28 3.78 7.04
N SER A 33 2.74 3.04 6.08
CA SER A 33 2.80 1.57 6.08
C SER A 33 2.94 1.04 4.67
N SER A 34 3.78 0.02 4.47
CA SER A 34 3.83 -0.74 3.22
C SER A 34 2.80 -1.86 3.18
N GLU A 35 1.98 -1.98 4.21
CA GLU A 35 0.75 -2.75 4.20
C GLU A 35 -0.15 -2.20 3.10
N GLY A 36 -0.42 -3.00 2.07
CA GLY A 36 -0.81 -2.44 0.76
C GLY A 36 -0.11 -3.13 -0.38
N ASP A 37 1.21 -3.22 -0.25
CA ASP A 37 2.11 -3.62 -1.32
C ASP A 37 2.23 -5.14 -1.42
N VAL A 38 1.42 -5.73 -2.29
CA VAL A 38 1.41 -7.18 -2.60
C VAL A 38 2.71 -7.67 -3.26
N THR A 39 3.68 -6.80 -3.57
CA THR A 39 5.02 -7.19 -4.03
C THR A 39 6.06 -7.19 -2.91
N ALA A 40 5.75 -6.62 -1.75
CA ALA A 40 6.66 -6.53 -0.63
C ALA A 40 6.85 -7.88 0.07
N LYS A 41 8.09 -8.21 0.44
CA LYS A 41 8.44 -9.43 1.21
C LYS A 41 8.02 -9.36 2.68
N GLY A 42 7.55 -8.20 3.12
CA GLY A 42 7.16 -7.92 4.50
C GLY A 42 6.46 -6.57 4.60
N ILE A 43 5.94 -6.30 5.79
CA ILE A 43 5.29 -5.05 6.13
C ILE A 43 6.27 -4.19 6.90
N MET A 44 6.51 -2.99 6.37
CA MET A 44 7.27 -1.93 7.02
C MET A 44 6.30 -0.83 7.45
N THR A 45 6.34 -0.44 8.71
CA THR A 45 5.61 0.73 9.22
C THR A 45 6.61 1.79 9.66
N MET A 46 6.21 3.06 9.55
CA MET A 46 6.96 4.20 10.07
C MET A 46 5.99 5.21 10.67
N ASP A 47 6.28 5.68 11.88
CA ASP A 47 5.67 6.90 12.43
C ASP A 47 6.76 7.96 12.46
N LEU A 48 6.62 8.98 11.62
CA LEU A 48 7.64 10.01 11.41
C LEU A 48 7.13 11.37 11.84
N THR A 49 8.04 12.18 12.39
CA THR A 49 7.86 13.60 12.63
C THR A 49 9.04 14.35 12.02
N GLN A 50 8.75 15.26 11.10
CA GLN A 50 9.74 16.19 10.56
C GLN A 50 9.59 17.57 11.21
N SER A 51 10.68 18.08 11.79
CA SER A 51 10.81 19.46 12.29
C SER A 51 11.96 20.16 11.59
N GLY A 52 11.65 21.14 10.74
CA GLY A 52 12.63 21.79 9.88
C GLY A 52 13.28 20.79 8.92
N ALA A 53 14.60 20.64 9.01
CA ALA A 53 15.36 19.64 8.26
C ALA A 53 15.49 18.31 9.01
N LYS A 54 15.17 18.23 10.29
CA LYS A 54 15.33 17.01 11.09
C LYS A 54 14.13 16.08 10.90
N ILE A 55 14.38 14.78 10.79
CA ILE A 55 13.37 13.72 10.74
C ILE A 55 13.63 12.77 11.91
N GLU A 56 12.61 12.50 12.70
CA GLU A 56 12.65 11.56 13.81
C GLU A 56 11.43 10.63 13.75
N GLY A 57 11.50 9.49 14.40
CA GLY A 57 10.37 8.58 14.43
C GLY A 57 10.69 7.18 14.91
N VAL A 58 9.78 6.27 14.64
CA VAL A 58 9.93 4.84 14.89
C VAL A 58 9.54 4.04 13.66
N SER A 59 10.09 2.83 13.53
CA SER A 59 9.75 1.92 12.44
C SER A 59 9.76 0.46 12.91
N VAL A 60 8.92 -0.36 12.30
CA VAL A 60 8.92 -1.82 12.46
C VAL A 60 8.94 -2.44 11.07
N TYR A 61 9.75 -3.48 10.88
CA TYR A 61 9.68 -4.34 9.71
C TYR A 61 9.48 -5.79 10.10
N LYS A 62 8.49 -6.44 9.49
CA LYS A 62 8.19 -7.86 9.68
C LYS A 62 8.00 -8.53 8.33
N THR A 63 8.71 -9.63 8.07
CA THR A 63 8.51 -10.42 6.86
C THR A 63 7.18 -11.18 6.91
N ASN A 64 6.59 -11.43 5.74
CA ASN A 64 5.28 -12.08 5.66
C ASN A 64 5.31 -13.54 6.12
N ASP A 65 6.47 -14.19 6.06
CA ASP A 65 6.71 -15.54 6.61
C ASP A 65 6.93 -15.54 8.13
N GLY A 66 7.00 -14.36 8.78
CA GLY A 66 7.24 -14.22 10.20
C GLY A 66 8.67 -14.56 10.66
N MET A 67 9.57 -14.95 9.74
CA MET A 67 10.94 -15.33 10.08
C MET A 67 11.79 -14.16 10.56
N LEU A 68 11.47 -12.94 10.11
CA LEU A 68 12.13 -11.72 10.53
C LEU A 68 11.12 -10.75 11.13
N ASN A 69 11.45 -10.27 12.32
CA ASN A 69 10.81 -9.13 12.96
C ASN A 69 11.91 -8.28 13.59
N THR A 70 12.03 -7.03 13.15
CA THR A 70 13.06 -6.12 13.68
C THR A 70 12.81 -5.67 15.11
N GLY A 71 11.59 -5.88 15.62
CA GLY A 71 11.08 -5.11 16.75
C GLY A 71 10.99 -3.63 16.39
N MET A 72 10.84 -2.79 17.42
CA MET A 72 10.77 -1.35 17.26
C MET A 72 12.17 -0.77 17.06
N LEU A 73 12.36 -0.10 15.93
CA LEU A 73 13.56 0.64 15.58
C LEU A 73 13.31 2.13 15.77
N SER A 74 14.29 2.84 16.30
CA SER A 74 14.30 4.31 16.23
C SER A 74 14.74 4.77 14.85
N VAL A 75 14.11 5.83 14.34
CA VAL A 75 14.43 6.47 13.07
C VAL A 75 14.96 7.87 13.36
N ASN A 76 16.16 8.17 12.86
CA ASN A 76 16.76 9.50 12.94
C ASN A 76 17.31 9.88 11.58
N GLY A 77 17.10 11.12 11.15
CA GLY A 77 17.48 11.54 9.82
C GLY A 77 17.36 13.03 9.55
N TYR A 78 17.55 13.38 8.29
CA TYR A 78 17.37 14.76 7.83
C TYR A 78 16.83 14.81 6.39
N MET A 79 16.15 15.91 6.08
CA MET A 79 15.67 16.23 4.74
C MET A 79 16.69 17.12 4.03
N LYS A 80 17.09 16.73 2.81
CA LYS A 80 17.88 17.54 1.90
C LYS A 80 17.40 17.28 0.48
N ASP A 81 17.23 18.33 -0.32
CA ASP A 81 16.84 18.25 -1.74
C ASP A 81 15.58 17.37 -1.95
N ASN A 82 14.56 17.60 -1.12
CA ASN A 82 13.28 16.87 -1.14
C ASN A 82 13.40 15.35 -0.85
N THR A 83 14.56 14.90 -0.38
CA THR A 83 14.86 13.52 0.00
C THR A 83 15.11 13.46 1.51
N GLY A 84 14.44 12.54 2.20
CA GLY A 84 14.76 12.22 3.59
C GLY A 84 15.84 11.14 3.64
N TYR A 85 16.95 11.41 4.32
CA TYR A 85 17.99 10.42 4.62
C TYR A 85 17.80 9.98 6.05
N ILE A 86 17.56 8.68 6.26
CA ILE A 86 17.17 8.13 7.56
C ILE A 86 18.07 6.96 7.97
N ARG A 87 18.32 6.85 9.27
CA ARG A 87 19.07 5.77 9.93
C ARG A 87 18.17 5.07 10.94
N PHE A 88 18.18 3.75 10.90
CA PHE A 88 17.48 2.88 11.83
C PHE A 88 18.43 2.39 12.91
N ARG A 89 18.02 2.45 14.18
CA ARG A 89 18.76 1.86 15.29
C ARG A 89 17.87 0.98 16.15
N ASP A 90 18.45 -0.10 16.67
CA ASP A 90 17.79 -0.95 17.66
C ASP A 90 17.64 -0.23 19.02
N GLN A 91 16.98 -0.87 19.97
CA GLN A 91 16.77 -0.33 21.33
C GLN A 91 18.07 -0.18 22.14
N ARG A 92 19.17 -0.79 21.70
CA ARG A 92 20.51 -0.66 22.32
C ARG A 92 21.32 0.47 21.66
N GLY A 93 20.77 1.13 20.64
CA GLY A 93 21.41 2.21 19.89
C GLY A 93 22.30 1.74 18.74
N ASN A 94 22.39 0.44 18.47
CA ASN A 94 23.20 -0.08 17.36
C ASN A 94 22.56 0.28 16.03
N THR A 95 23.38 0.66 15.04
CA THR A 95 22.88 0.90 13.69
C THR A 95 22.40 -0.42 13.07
N VAL A 96 21.14 -0.45 12.66
CA VAL A 96 20.54 -1.57 11.92
C VAL A 96 20.71 -1.37 10.42
N GLY A 97 20.53 -0.14 9.94
CA GLY A 97 20.76 0.20 8.53
C GLY A 97 20.41 1.65 8.23
N ASP A 98 20.74 2.08 7.01
CA ASP A 98 20.40 3.40 6.48
C ASP A 98 19.53 3.27 5.22
N GLY A 99 18.74 4.30 4.94
CA GLY A 99 17.95 4.41 3.72
C GLY A 99 17.56 5.85 3.38
N SER A 100 16.88 5.99 2.24
CA SER A 100 16.28 7.24 1.80
C SER A 100 14.78 7.09 1.59
N ILE A 101 14.06 8.18 1.81
CA ILE A 101 12.62 8.32 1.57
C ILE A 101 12.35 9.50 0.65
N VAL A 102 11.47 9.28 -0.33
CA VAL A 102 11.04 10.31 -1.29
C VAL A 102 9.53 10.22 -1.47
N TYR A 103 8.83 11.34 -1.42
CA TYR A 103 7.41 11.35 -1.80
C TYR A 103 7.25 11.11 -3.29
N GLN A 104 6.51 10.05 -3.65
CA GLN A 104 6.08 9.82 -5.04
C GLN A 104 4.86 10.68 -5.37
N ASP A 105 3.94 10.80 -4.40
CA ASP A 105 2.73 11.61 -4.50
C ASP A 105 2.41 12.24 -3.13
N ALA A 106 1.20 12.76 -2.93
CA ALA A 106 0.80 13.44 -1.70
C ALA A 106 0.70 12.52 -0.47
N SER A 107 0.57 11.21 -0.68
CA SER A 107 0.31 10.21 0.36
C SER A 107 1.30 9.05 0.37
N THR A 108 2.12 8.89 -0.66
CA THR A 108 3.01 7.74 -0.81
C THR A 108 4.47 8.15 -0.68
N ILE A 109 5.17 7.50 0.26
CA ILE A 109 6.62 7.56 0.40
C ILE A 109 7.23 6.32 -0.25
N TYR A 110 8.24 6.50 -1.08
CA TYR A 110 9.10 5.43 -1.55
C TYR A 110 10.36 5.37 -0.69
N PHE A 111 10.54 4.25 -0.01
CA PHE A 111 11.74 3.93 0.75
C PHE A 111 12.70 3.10 -0.10
N ARG A 112 13.99 3.45 -0.02
CA ARG A 112 15.09 2.65 -0.57
C ARG A 112 16.20 2.53 0.46
N GLN A 113 16.58 1.29 0.74
CA GLN A 113 17.71 1.01 1.60
C GLN A 113 19.03 1.41 0.92
N THR A 114 19.92 2.07 1.64
CA THR A 114 21.25 2.47 1.15
C THR A 114 22.35 1.59 1.76
N THR A 115 22.15 1.07 2.96
CA THR A 115 23.04 0.06 3.55
C THR A 115 22.52 -1.34 3.25
N LYS A 116 23.23 -2.14 2.45
CA LYS A 116 22.78 -3.50 2.08
C LYS A 116 22.78 -4.44 3.30
N VAL A 117 21.65 -4.54 4.01
CA VAL A 117 21.44 -5.49 5.12
C VAL A 117 20.11 -6.24 4.95
N SER A 118 20.02 -7.47 5.45
CA SER A 118 18.79 -8.28 5.37
C SER A 118 17.72 -7.91 6.41
N ALA A 119 18.07 -7.09 7.42
CA ALA A 119 17.15 -6.71 8.50
C ALA A 119 16.05 -5.73 8.07
N LEU A 120 16.16 -5.12 6.89
CA LEU A 120 15.21 -4.14 6.34
C LEU A 120 14.90 -4.51 4.89
N PRO A 121 13.75 -4.08 4.33
CA PRO A 121 13.46 -4.31 2.92
C PRO A 121 14.42 -3.48 2.05
N ALA A 122 14.82 -4.01 0.89
CA ALA A 122 15.66 -3.25 -0.04
C ALA A 122 14.95 -2.00 -0.58
N VAL A 123 13.64 -2.13 -0.82
CA VAL A 123 12.72 -1.07 -1.23
C VAL A 123 11.35 -1.30 -0.62
N ALA A 124 10.59 -0.24 -0.38
CA ALA A 124 9.19 -0.33 0.05
C ALA A 124 8.41 0.90 -0.39
N TYR A 125 7.16 0.71 -0.84
CA TYR A 125 6.19 1.80 -0.97
C TYR A 125 5.39 1.88 0.33
N LEU A 126 5.41 3.05 0.98
CA LEU A 126 4.80 3.31 2.27
C LEU A 126 3.67 4.33 2.08
N TYR A 127 2.44 3.90 2.31
CA TYR A 127 1.24 4.71 2.15
C TYR A 127 0.88 5.38 3.48
N LYS A 128 0.51 6.66 3.42
CA LYS A 128 0.09 7.43 4.59
C LYS A 128 -1.18 6.85 5.19
N VAL A 129 -1.13 6.52 6.47
CA VAL A 129 -2.27 6.04 7.25
C VAL A 129 -3.06 7.26 7.73
N THR A 130 -4.24 7.49 7.16
CA THR A 130 -5.19 8.47 7.68
C THR A 130 -5.74 7.94 9.01
N THR A 131 -5.55 8.71 10.08
CA THR A 131 -6.00 8.40 11.44
C THR A 131 -7.41 7.83 11.50
N ASN A 132 -7.52 6.56 11.88
CA ASN A 132 -8.59 6.07 12.75
C ASN A 132 -7.91 5.55 14.02
N ASN A 133 -7.88 6.41 15.03
CA ASN A 133 -7.45 6.09 16.40
C ASN A 133 -8.44 5.14 17.08
N ASN A 134 -8.53 3.91 16.61
CA ASN A 134 -8.95 2.82 17.45
C ASN A 134 -7.68 2.02 17.75
N ALA A 135 -7.29 2.02 19.02
CA ALA A 135 -6.42 1.00 19.60
C ALA A 135 -6.71 -0.31 18.90
N MET A 136 -5.68 -0.91 18.30
CA MET A 136 -5.71 -2.17 17.56
C MET A 136 -6.75 -3.09 18.22
N PRO A 137 -7.99 -3.15 17.71
CA PRO A 137 -8.90 -4.17 18.15
C PRO A 137 -8.28 -5.41 17.52
N ASP A 138 -8.08 -6.44 18.32
CA ASP A 138 -7.93 -7.80 17.82
C ASP A 138 -9.27 -8.16 17.15
N LYS A 139 -9.59 -7.48 16.05
CA LYS A 139 -10.75 -7.74 15.22
C LYS A 139 -10.37 -9.04 14.56
N GLU A 140 -11.05 -10.12 14.95
CA GLU A 140 -10.87 -11.45 14.37
C GLU A 140 -10.55 -11.28 12.89
N VAL A 141 -9.33 -11.67 12.51
CA VAL A 141 -8.88 -11.54 11.14
C VAL A 141 -9.89 -12.33 10.32
N ALA A 142 -10.72 -11.61 9.53
CA ALA A 142 -11.73 -12.25 8.70
C ALA A 142 -11.05 -13.39 7.93
N ASN A 143 -11.59 -14.60 8.09
CA ASN A 143 -11.00 -15.80 7.53
C ASN A 143 -11.57 -16.04 6.13
N TYR A 144 -10.75 -15.82 5.12
CA TYR A 144 -11.05 -16.03 3.71
C TYR A 144 -10.55 -17.39 3.20
N ALA A 145 -10.10 -18.28 4.08
CA ALA A 145 -9.75 -19.64 3.66
C ALA A 145 -11.02 -20.40 3.23
N GLY A 146 -10.95 -21.03 2.05
CA GLY A 146 -12.04 -21.81 1.50
C GLY A 146 -12.05 -21.85 -0.02
N LYS A 147 -13.06 -22.54 -0.54
CA LYS A 147 -13.42 -22.53 -1.95
C LYS A 147 -14.65 -21.65 -2.11
N TYR A 148 -14.66 -20.83 -3.15
CA TYR A 148 -15.76 -19.92 -3.40
C TYR A 148 -16.06 -19.83 -4.89
N SER A 149 -17.32 -19.67 -5.27
CA SER A 149 -17.73 -19.40 -6.63
C SER A 149 -19.01 -18.57 -6.69
N ASN A 150 -19.22 -17.81 -7.76
CA ASN A 150 -20.53 -17.23 -8.07
C ASN A 150 -21.42 -18.19 -8.88
N GLU A 151 -21.06 -19.47 -8.97
CA GLU A 151 -21.89 -20.49 -9.63
C GLU A 151 -23.32 -20.48 -9.06
N GLY A 152 -24.31 -20.43 -9.96
CA GLY A 152 -25.72 -20.24 -9.61
C GLY A 152 -26.22 -18.79 -9.75
N ASP A 153 -25.34 -17.80 -9.91
CA ASP A 153 -25.73 -16.43 -10.26
C ASP A 153 -26.09 -16.32 -11.74
N THR A 154 -27.39 -16.28 -12.04
CA THR A 154 -27.92 -16.18 -13.41
C THR A 154 -27.73 -14.80 -14.05
N THR A 155 -27.29 -13.80 -13.28
CA THR A 155 -27.06 -12.43 -13.76
C THR A 155 -25.59 -12.16 -14.14
N ALA A 156 -24.68 -13.07 -13.78
CA ALA A 156 -23.28 -12.95 -14.11
C ALA A 156 -22.99 -13.25 -15.60
N ASN A 157 -21.91 -12.68 -16.13
CA ASN A 157 -21.45 -12.97 -17.50
C ASN A 157 -20.60 -14.25 -17.59
N GLY A 158 -20.29 -14.85 -16.45
CA GLY A 158 -19.43 -16.02 -16.33
C GLY A 158 -19.29 -16.48 -14.89
N ILE A 159 -18.56 -17.59 -14.72
CA ILE A 159 -18.25 -18.19 -13.42
C ILE A 159 -16.82 -17.82 -13.05
N ILE A 160 -16.67 -17.11 -11.94
CA ILE A 160 -15.41 -16.95 -11.23
C ILE A 160 -15.38 -17.92 -10.05
N SER A 161 -14.22 -18.52 -9.82
CA SER A 161 -13.97 -19.42 -8.70
C SER A 161 -12.63 -19.10 -8.04
N PHE A 162 -12.57 -19.35 -6.73
CA PHE A 162 -11.41 -19.15 -5.88
C PHE A 162 -11.19 -20.40 -5.03
N GLU A 163 -9.94 -20.76 -4.83
CA GLU A 163 -9.51 -21.68 -3.78
C GLU A 163 -8.36 -21.00 -3.04
N VAL A 164 -8.64 -20.55 -1.81
CA VAL A 164 -7.75 -19.69 -1.04
C VAL A 164 -7.42 -20.34 0.30
N SER A 165 -6.15 -20.26 0.66
CA SER A 165 -5.62 -20.55 1.98
C SER A 165 -5.21 -19.25 2.66
N GLN A 166 -5.34 -19.20 3.98
CA GLN A 166 -4.95 -18.06 4.78
C GLN A 166 -4.09 -18.51 5.96
N ALA A 167 -2.92 -17.89 6.10
CA ALA A 167 -2.00 -18.09 7.21
C ALA A 167 -1.73 -16.74 7.88
N GLY A 168 -2.37 -16.49 9.03
CA GLY A 168 -2.38 -15.17 9.66
C GLY A 168 -3.03 -14.13 8.75
N SER A 169 -2.28 -13.08 8.39
CA SER A 169 -2.73 -12.08 7.43
C SER A 169 -2.45 -12.47 5.98
N LYS A 170 -1.64 -13.49 5.69
CA LYS A 170 -1.25 -13.86 4.32
C LYS A 170 -2.35 -14.66 3.64
N ILE A 171 -2.63 -14.35 2.37
CA ILE A 171 -3.53 -15.09 1.49
C ILE A 171 -2.75 -15.64 0.31
N GLU A 172 -2.94 -16.93 0.03
CA GLU A 172 -2.40 -17.62 -1.14
C GLU A 172 -3.45 -18.58 -1.70
N GLY A 173 -3.49 -18.75 -3.01
CA GLY A 173 -4.48 -19.61 -3.63
C GLY A 173 -4.45 -19.57 -5.14
N ILE A 174 -5.55 -20.04 -5.73
CA ILE A 174 -5.79 -20.01 -7.16
C ILE A 174 -7.17 -19.44 -7.46
N ALA A 175 -7.33 -18.91 -8.66
CA ALA A 175 -8.61 -18.51 -9.20
C ALA A 175 -8.74 -18.90 -10.68
N ASN A 176 -9.97 -19.03 -11.15
CA ASN A 176 -10.30 -19.19 -12.56
C ASN A 176 -11.55 -18.39 -12.88
N TYR A 177 -11.60 -17.78 -14.06
CA TYR A 177 -12.80 -17.16 -14.61
C TYR A 177 -13.07 -17.68 -16.02
N LYS A 178 -14.33 -18.03 -16.27
CA LYS A 178 -14.82 -18.47 -17.58
C LYS A 178 -16.16 -17.83 -17.90
N THR A 179 -16.29 -17.17 -19.05
CA THR A 179 -17.56 -16.62 -19.53
C THR A 179 -18.49 -17.71 -20.06
N PHE A 180 -19.80 -17.49 -19.97
CA PHE A 180 -20.79 -18.48 -20.41
C PHE A 180 -20.80 -18.70 -21.94
N ASP A 181 -20.48 -17.65 -22.70
CA ASP A 181 -20.27 -17.71 -24.14
C ASP A 181 -18.95 -18.39 -24.55
N GLN A 182 -18.13 -18.78 -23.56
CA GLN A 182 -16.83 -19.42 -23.70
C GLN A 182 -15.77 -18.59 -24.45
N GLN A 183 -16.02 -17.30 -24.71
CA GLN A 183 -15.05 -16.43 -25.39
C GLN A 183 -13.85 -16.11 -24.51
N LEU A 184 -14.02 -16.12 -23.19
CA LEU A 184 -12.96 -15.86 -22.23
C LEU A 184 -12.85 -17.03 -21.24
N ASN A 185 -11.63 -17.56 -21.13
CA ASN A 185 -11.21 -18.45 -20.06
C ASN A 185 -9.80 -18.03 -19.66
N THR A 186 -9.63 -17.60 -18.42
CA THR A 186 -8.33 -17.13 -17.91
C THR A 186 -7.30 -18.25 -17.72
N GLY A 187 -7.74 -19.51 -17.74
CA GLY A 187 -6.99 -20.61 -17.14
C GLY A 187 -6.82 -20.39 -15.63
N ILE A 188 -5.91 -21.15 -15.01
CA ILE A 188 -5.61 -21.02 -13.58
C ILE A 188 -4.71 -19.79 -13.37
N LEU A 189 -5.18 -18.88 -12.52
CA LEU A 189 -4.43 -17.72 -12.03
C LEU A 189 -3.94 -18.01 -10.61
N SER A 190 -2.70 -17.63 -10.29
CA SER A 190 -2.24 -17.61 -8.90
C SER A 190 -2.83 -16.40 -8.19
N VAL A 191 -3.29 -16.57 -6.96
CA VAL A 191 -3.82 -15.52 -6.09
C VAL A 191 -2.89 -15.37 -4.89
N ASN A 192 -2.28 -14.20 -4.75
CA ASN A 192 -1.49 -13.86 -3.55
C ASN A 192 -1.99 -12.55 -2.97
N GLY A 193 -2.02 -12.43 -1.65
CA GLY A 193 -2.59 -11.26 -1.00
C GLY A 193 -2.39 -11.24 0.51
N TYR A 194 -3.13 -10.34 1.16
CA TYR A 194 -3.18 -10.25 2.61
C TYR A 194 -4.52 -9.70 3.12
N VAL A 195 -4.83 -9.93 4.40
CA VAL A 195 -6.03 -9.41 5.09
C VAL A 195 -5.65 -8.22 5.96
N LYS A 196 -6.40 -7.12 5.83
CA LYS A 196 -6.34 -5.93 6.69
C LYS A 196 -7.75 -5.43 7.00
N GLU A 197 -8.00 -5.11 8.28
CA GLU A 197 -9.28 -4.54 8.77
C GLU A 197 -10.54 -5.38 8.45
N GLY A 198 -10.35 -6.66 8.13
CA GLY A 198 -11.41 -7.58 7.70
C GLY A 198 -11.62 -7.65 6.19
N VAL A 199 -10.78 -7.01 5.37
CA VAL A 199 -10.79 -7.07 3.90
C VAL A 199 -9.52 -7.75 3.41
N ALA A 200 -9.64 -8.70 2.49
CA ALA A 200 -8.48 -9.27 1.80
C ALA A 200 -8.15 -8.44 0.57
N TYR A 201 -6.89 -8.09 0.37
CA TYR A 201 -6.38 -7.49 -0.86
C TYR A 201 -5.56 -8.53 -1.61
N ILE A 202 -5.94 -8.82 -2.85
CA ILE A 202 -5.40 -9.94 -3.63
C ILE A 202 -4.93 -9.49 -5.01
N ARG A 203 -3.90 -10.15 -5.50
CA ARG A 203 -3.33 -9.98 -6.85
C ARG A 203 -3.37 -11.30 -7.61
N PHE A 204 -3.83 -11.21 -8.85
CA PHE A 204 -3.90 -12.31 -9.79
C PHE A 204 -2.70 -12.28 -10.72
N ARG A 205 -2.09 -13.44 -10.95
CA ARG A 205 -1.05 -13.60 -11.97
C ARG A 205 -1.34 -14.79 -12.86
N ASP A 206 -0.96 -14.68 -14.12
CA ASP A 206 -0.99 -15.80 -15.05
C ASP A 206 0.10 -16.84 -14.71
N GLN A 207 0.13 -17.95 -15.45
CA GLN A 207 1.12 -19.01 -15.26
C GLN A 207 2.57 -18.57 -15.56
N LYS A 208 2.76 -17.42 -16.21
CA LYS A 208 4.07 -16.81 -16.47
C LYS A 208 4.47 -15.81 -15.36
N GLY A 209 3.62 -15.61 -14.36
CA GLY A 209 3.83 -14.66 -13.26
C GLY A 209 3.48 -13.21 -13.60
N VAL A 210 2.91 -12.95 -14.77
CA VAL A 210 2.48 -11.60 -15.21
C VAL A 210 1.24 -11.20 -14.44
N VAL A 211 1.22 -9.96 -13.94
CA VAL A 211 0.06 -9.42 -13.21
C VAL A 211 -1.12 -9.27 -14.16
N VAL A 212 -2.25 -9.88 -13.80
CA VAL A 212 -3.48 -9.86 -14.58
C VAL A 212 -4.45 -8.81 -14.04
N ALA A 213 -4.58 -8.73 -12.71
CA ALA A 213 -5.47 -7.82 -12.02
C ALA A 213 -5.12 -7.75 -10.52
N ASP A 214 -5.60 -6.69 -9.88
CA ASP A 214 -5.74 -6.61 -8.42
C ASP A 214 -7.22 -6.53 -8.04
N GLY A 215 -7.55 -6.98 -6.84
CA GLY A 215 -8.90 -6.90 -6.28
C GLY A 215 -8.93 -7.04 -4.76
N ALA A 216 -10.14 -7.02 -4.23
CA ALA A 216 -10.41 -7.17 -2.81
C ALA A 216 -11.52 -8.19 -2.56
N LEU A 217 -11.41 -8.93 -1.45
CA LEU A 217 -12.48 -9.76 -0.88
C LEU A 217 -12.97 -9.10 0.41
N SER A 218 -14.29 -8.95 0.53
CA SER A 218 -14.94 -8.44 1.74
C SER A 218 -16.11 -9.33 2.13
N MET A 219 -16.38 -9.52 3.42
CA MET A 219 -17.57 -10.23 3.88
C MET A 219 -18.81 -9.32 3.83
N ASN A 220 -19.92 -9.80 3.27
CA ASN A 220 -21.23 -9.15 3.34
C ASN A 220 -22.33 -10.21 3.52
N ASP A 221 -23.12 -10.08 4.59
CA ASP A 221 -24.23 -10.99 4.92
C ASP A 221 -23.89 -12.49 4.82
N GLY A 222 -22.69 -12.88 5.27
CA GLY A 222 -22.21 -14.26 5.26
C GLY A 222 -21.60 -14.74 3.94
N ASN A 223 -21.69 -13.95 2.86
CA ASN A 223 -21.05 -14.22 1.59
C ASN A 223 -19.74 -13.44 1.43
N VAL A 224 -18.83 -13.97 0.61
CA VAL A 224 -17.63 -13.25 0.21
C VAL A 224 -17.96 -12.41 -1.03
N ILE A 225 -17.58 -11.15 -1.02
CA ILE A 225 -17.75 -10.24 -2.17
C ILE A 225 -16.38 -10.00 -2.78
N PHE A 226 -16.23 -10.32 -4.05
CA PHE A 226 -15.06 -9.95 -4.85
C PHE A 226 -15.32 -8.63 -5.58
N ARG A 227 -14.35 -7.71 -5.50
CA ARG A 227 -14.30 -6.47 -6.30
C ARG A 227 -12.94 -6.32 -6.93
N GLN A 228 -12.89 -6.17 -8.25
CA GLN A 228 -11.66 -5.82 -8.94
C GLN A 228 -11.35 -4.33 -8.71
N THR A 229 -10.09 -4.00 -8.45
CA THR A 229 -9.62 -2.63 -8.24
C THR A 229 -8.80 -2.09 -9.41
N THR A 230 -8.61 -2.93 -10.43
CA THR A 230 -7.94 -2.60 -11.71
C THR A 230 -8.95 -2.58 -12.85
N LEU A 231 -8.56 -2.11 -14.04
CA LEU A 231 -9.40 -2.07 -15.25
C LEU A 231 -9.15 -3.27 -16.19
N SER A 232 -8.84 -4.45 -15.63
CA SER A 232 -8.66 -5.67 -16.40
C SER A 232 -9.99 -6.18 -16.94
N ASN A 233 -10.03 -6.56 -18.21
CA ASN A 233 -11.19 -7.24 -18.82
C ASN A 233 -11.11 -8.77 -18.70
N LEU A 234 -10.09 -9.29 -18.03
CA LEU A 234 -9.87 -10.73 -17.88
C LEU A 234 -10.58 -11.32 -16.67
N LEU A 235 -11.11 -10.49 -15.77
CA LEU A 235 -11.87 -10.90 -14.59
C LEU A 235 -13.12 -10.01 -14.46
N PRO A 236 -14.18 -10.47 -13.77
CA PRO A 236 -15.34 -9.64 -13.48
C PRO A 236 -14.97 -8.51 -12.52
N HIS A 237 -15.60 -7.35 -12.69
CA HIS A 237 -15.37 -6.21 -11.78
C HIS A 237 -16.00 -6.42 -10.39
N TYR A 238 -17.02 -7.28 -10.32
CA TYR A 238 -17.77 -7.58 -9.11
C TYR A 238 -18.30 -9.02 -9.19
N ALA A 239 -18.26 -9.73 -8.06
CA ALA A 239 -18.95 -11.01 -7.90
C ALA A 239 -19.35 -11.24 -6.44
N VAL A 240 -20.55 -11.80 -6.23
CA VAL A 240 -20.93 -12.41 -4.96
C VAL A 240 -20.49 -13.86 -5.01
N MET A 241 -19.75 -14.28 -3.98
CA MET A 241 -19.07 -15.56 -3.94
C MET A 241 -19.66 -16.42 -2.83
N TYR A 242 -20.23 -17.55 -3.23
CA TYR A 242 -20.82 -18.57 -2.38
C TYR A 242 -19.77 -19.66 -2.08
N ARG A 243 -19.86 -20.27 -0.90
CA ARG A 243 -18.99 -21.41 -0.51
C ARG A 243 -19.46 -22.72 -1.11
#